data_AF-A0A8W8P0J7-F1
#
_entry.id   AF-A0A8W8P0J7-F1
#
_cell.length_a   1.000
_cell.length_b   1.000
_cell.length_c   1.000
_cell.angle_alpha   90.00
_cell.angle_beta   90.00
_cell.angle_gamma   90.00
#
_symmetry.space_group_name_H-M   'P 1'
#
loop_
_entity.id
_entity.type
_entity.pdbx_description
1 polymer ?
#
loop_
_entity_poly.entity_id
_entity_poly.type
_entity_poly.pdbx_seq_one_letter_code
_entity_poly.pdbx_strand_id
1 'polypeptide(L)'
;MISCVLQHVTFLVALISVIVAQTEFRRVCRSYQLDVGIRRWPGDLEATHTCVPGPRNGRCFIQDASMGFNCTGNFQLQGGLENQRSLCCEKAGFDLVGCYIPRRLFSFRDGFNIQRTRTVLRSIVSNPTQNDETTFVVELCFLRRRLYDFYPKYL
;
A
#
# COMPACT_ATOMS: atom_id res chain seq x y z
N MET A 1 49.60 13.07 -15.33
CA MET A 1 48.26 13.46 -15.84
C MET A 1 47.22 12.39 -15.48
N ILE A 2 46.97 12.19 -14.17
CA ILE A 2 46.01 11.19 -13.64
C ILE A 2 44.92 11.98 -12.90
N SER A 3 44.16 12.80 -13.64
CA SER A 3 43.18 13.71 -13.02
C SER A 3 41.79 13.62 -13.64
N CYS A 4 41.66 13.20 -14.91
CA CYS A 4 40.33 13.07 -15.54
C CYS A 4 39.56 11.78 -15.19
N VAL A 5 40.25 10.69 -14.83
CA VAL A 5 39.57 9.39 -14.59
C VAL A 5 38.82 9.38 -13.26
N LEU A 6 39.35 10.03 -12.22
CA LEU A 6 38.77 10.04 -10.88
C LEU A 6 37.48 10.89 -10.79
N GLN A 7 37.36 11.90 -11.66
CA GLN A 7 36.23 12.83 -11.68
C GLN A 7 35.00 12.24 -12.41
N HIS A 8 35.21 11.30 -13.33
CA HIS A 8 34.11 10.56 -13.96
C HIS A 8 33.56 9.43 -13.07
N VAL A 9 34.40 8.78 -12.26
CA VAL A 9 33.94 7.74 -11.33
C VAL A 9 33.08 8.33 -10.21
N THR A 10 33.45 9.51 -9.69
CA THR A 10 32.66 10.19 -8.67
C THR A 10 31.30 10.68 -9.21
N PHE A 11 31.23 11.12 -10.47
CA PHE A 11 29.96 11.46 -11.11
C PHE A 11 29.07 10.22 -11.36
N LEU A 12 29.65 9.07 -11.72
CA LEU A 12 28.92 7.82 -11.91
C LEU A 12 28.34 7.27 -10.60
N VAL A 13 29.08 7.38 -9.49
CA VAL A 13 28.60 6.97 -8.16
C VAL A 13 27.55 7.95 -7.61
N ALA A 14 27.67 9.25 -7.89
CA ALA A 14 26.66 10.24 -7.53
C ALA A 14 25.35 10.06 -8.35
N LEU A 15 25.43 9.63 -9.62
CA LEU A 15 24.25 9.34 -10.45
C LEU A 15 23.52 8.04 -10.10
N ILE A 16 24.20 7.05 -9.51
CA ILE A 16 23.53 5.84 -8.96
C ILE A 16 22.74 6.17 -7.69
N SER A 17 22.95 7.36 -7.11
CA SER A 17 22.19 7.90 -5.99
C SER A 17 20.89 8.61 -6.43
N VAL A 18 20.37 8.30 -7.63
CA VAL A 18 18.92 8.42 -7.85
C VAL A 18 18.31 7.47 -6.84
N ILE A 19 17.82 8.05 -5.75
CA ILE A 19 17.09 7.40 -4.67
C ILE A 19 15.94 6.64 -5.34
N VAL A 20 16.20 5.40 -5.73
CA VAL A 20 15.18 4.40 -6.02
C VAL A 20 14.42 4.36 -4.72
N ALA A 21 13.24 4.97 -4.68
CA ALA A 21 12.34 4.88 -3.55
C ALA A 21 12.21 3.38 -3.26
N GLN A 22 12.94 2.90 -2.24
CA GLN A 22 13.18 1.49 -2.06
C GLN A 22 11.82 0.86 -1.81
N THR A 23 11.35 0.11 -2.80
CA THR A 23 10.15 -0.68 -2.67
C THR A 23 10.51 -1.81 -1.72
N GLU A 24 9.93 -1.79 -0.53
CA GLU A 24 10.19 -2.81 0.48
C GLU A 24 9.00 -3.76 0.56
N PHE A 25 9.27 -5.06 0.66
CA PHE A 25 8.22 -6.04 0.93
C PHE A 25 8.18 -6.32 2.43
N ARG A 26 7.04 -6.06 3.08
CA ARG A 26 6.88 -6.25 4.53
C ARG A 26 5.51 -6.85 4.85
N ARG A 27 5.37 -7.41 6.04
CA ARG A 27 4.05 -7.78 6.59
C ARG A 27 3.24 -6.55 6.95
N VAL A 28 3.86 -5.55 7.56
CA VAL A 28 3.24 -4.28 7.97
C VAL A 28 4.12 -3.14 7.49
N CYS A 29 3.54 -2.17 6.80
CA CYS A 29 4.28 -1.00 6.33
C CYS A 29 4.52 -0.02 7.48
N ARG A 30 5.71 0.59 7.52
CA ARG A 30 6.08 1.55 8.57
C ARG A 30 5.17 2.78 8.57
N SER A 31 5.14 3.51 9.68
CA SER A 31 4.23 4.66 9.84
C SER A 31 4.41 5.79 8.82
N TYR A 32 5.57 5.87 8.15
CA TYR A 32 5.90 6.83 7.09
C TYR A 32 5.94 6.19 5.70
N GLN A 33 5.33 5.01 5.55
CA GLN A 33 5.21 4.29 4.29
C GLN A 33 3.74 4.17 3.89
N LEU A 34 3.49 4.03 2.60
CA LEU A 34 2.21 3.71 2.01
C LEU A 34 2.22 2.25 1.57
N ASP A 35 1.16 1.53 1.90
CA ASP A 35 0.90 0.21 1.33
C ASP A 35 0.23 0.40 -0.03
N VAL A 36 0.93 0.00 -1.09
CA VAL A 36 0.46 0.16 -2.46
C VAL A 36 0.23 -1.18 -3.14
N GLY A 37 0.30 -2.27 -2.40
CA GLY A 37 0.12 -3.58 -3.01
C GLY A 37 0.24 -4.72 -2.03
N ILE A 38 -0.38 -5.83 -2.39
CA ILE A 38 -0.38 -7.05 -1.60
C ILE A 38 -0.17 -8.24 -2.54
N ARG A 39 0.66 -9.20 -2.12
CA ARG A 39 0.91 -10.42 -2.88
C ARG A 39 0.97 -11.64 -1.98
N ARG A 40 0.58 -12.78 -2.53
CA ARG A 40 0.65 -14.10 -1.90
C ARG A 40 0.75 -15.15 -2.99
N TRP A 41 1.76 -16.01 -2.94
CA TRP A 41 1.88 -17.12 -3.89
C TRP A 41 1.00 -18.30 -3.47
N PRO A 42 0.65 -19.21 -4.41
CA PRO A 42 0.01 -20.47 -4.06
C PRO A 42 0.83 -21.21 -3.00
N GLY A 43 0.19 -21.60 -1.90
CA GLY A 43 0.84 -22.31 -0.79
C GLY A 43 1.50 -21.41 0.27
N ASP A 44 1.69 -20.12 0.03
CA ASP A 44 2.15 -19.20 1.07
C ASP A 44 1.09 -19.13 2.19
N LEU A 45 1.53 -19.20 3.45
CA LEU A 45 0.60 -19.08 4.59
C LEU A 45 0.06 -17.66 4.74
N GLU A 46 0.79 -16.66 4.25
CA GLU A 46 0.55 -15.27 4.60
C GLU A 46 0.94 -14.33 3.44
N ALA A 47 0.20 -13.24 3.29
CA ALA A 47 0.45 -12.23 2.25
C ALA A 47 1.54 -11.20 2.67
N THR A 48 2.35 -10.77 1.70
CA THR A 48 3.33 -9.68 1.87
C THR A 48 2.85 -8.42 1.15
N HIS A 49 3.21 -7.26 1.69
CA HIS A 49 2.78 -5.95 1.22
C HIS A 49 3.93 -5.17 0.62
N THR A 50 3.61 -4.33 -0.35
CA THR A 50 4.53 -3.48 -1.07
C THR A 50 4.48 -2.10 -0.44
N CYS A 51 5.52 -1.78 0.32
CA CYS A 51 5.63 -0.54 1.08
C CYS A 51 6.53 0.44 0.34
N VAL A 52 6.02 1.65 0.12
CA VAL A 52 6.76 2.76 -0.50
C VAL A 52 6.77 3.98 0.42
N PRO A 53 7.75 4.90 0.32
CA PRO A 53 7.71 6.15 1.08
C PRO A 53 6.40 6.91 0.87
N GLY A 54 5.83 7.47 1.94
CA GLY A 54 4.55 8.17 1.86
C GLY A 54 4.25 9.04 3.08
N PRO A 55 3.02 9.60 3.15
CA PRO A 55 2.61 10.41 4.29
C PRO A 55 2.62 9.61 5.59
N ARG A 56 2.82 10.30 6.71
CA ARG A 56 2.74 9.68 8.04
C ARG A 56 1.31 9.21 8.33
N ASN A 57 1.21 8.11 9.06
CA ASN A 57 -0.08 7.64 9.60
C ASN A 57 -0.67 8.69 10.54
N GLY A 58 -1.99 8.86 10.45
CA GLY A 58 -2.80 9.52 11.46
C GLY A 58 -3.30 8.51 12.48
N ARG A 59 -4.62 8.40 12.62
CA ARG A 59 -5.24 7.36 13.46
C ARG A 59 -5.11 5.98 12.80
N CYS A 60 -4.96 4.94 13.61
CA CYS A 60 -4.96 3.56 13.16
C CYS A 60 -5.81 2.69 14.08
N PHE A 61 -6.40 1.64 13.53
CA PHE A 61 -7.06 0.59 14.28
C PHE A 61 -6.75 -0.78 13.69
N ILE A 62 -6.92 -1.82 14.50
CA ILE A 62 -6.72 -3.20 14.11
C ILE A 62 -8.09 -3.83 13.83
N GLN A 63 -8.18 -4.60 12.76
CA GLN A 63 -9.38 -5.34 12.37
C GLN A 63 -9.05 -6.82 12.18
N ASP A 64 -9.96 -7.72 12.58
CA ASP A 64 -9.88 -9.13 12.22
C ASP A 64 -10.07 -9.30 10.71
N ALA A 65 -9.20 -10.08 10.07
CA ALA A 65 -9.18 -10.30 8.63
C ALA A 65 -9.53 -11.74 8.20
N SER A 66 -10.08 -12.56 9.11
CA SER A 66 -10.54 -13.93 8.87
C SER A 66 -11.41 -14.09 7.62
N MET A 67 -12.22 -13.08 7.29
CA MET A 67 -13.11 -13.06 6.11
C MET A 67 -12.74 -11.96 5.08
N GLY A 68 -11.50 -11.48 5.13
CA GLY A 68 -11.08 -10.24 4.47
C GLY A 68 -11.14 -9.03 5.40
N PHE A 69 -10.65 -7.88 4.95
CA PHE A 69 -10.61 -6.65 5.75
C PHE A 69 -11.44 -5.52 5.11
N ASN A 70 -11.95 -4.61 5.92
CA ASN A 70 -12.68 -3.43 5.46
C ASN A 70 -12.30 -2.20 6.31
N CYS A 71 -11.28 -1.46 5.85
CA CYS A 71 -10.86 -0.22 6.45
C CYS A 71 -11.90 0.88 6.13
N THR A 72 -13.03 0.88 6.84
CA THR A 72 -14.13 1.82 6.62
C THR A 72 -13.70 3.29 6.77
N GLY A 73 -14.47 4.21 6.18
CA GLY A 73 -14.20 5.64 6.28
C GLY A 73 -12.97 6.09 5.48
N ASN A 74 -12.07 6.83 6.15
CA ASN A 74 -10.85 7.39 5.55
C ASN A 74 -9.59 6.53 5.79
N PHE A 75 -9.77 5.27 6.15
CA PHE A 75 -8.69 4.37 6.51
C PHE A 75 -8.34 3.46 5.33
N GLN A 76 -7.05 3.16 5.19
CA GLN A 76 -6.53 2.23 4.20
C GLN A 76 -5.63 1.20 4.85
N LEU A 77 -5.44 0.08 4.17
CA LEU A 77 -4.59 -1.00 4.65
C LEU A 77 -3.15 -0.51 4.84
N GLN A 78 -2.52 -0.90 5.94
CA GLN A 78 -1.12 -0.60 6.26
C GLN A 78 -0.35 -1.91 6.51
N GLY A 79 -0.77 -2.98 5.83
CA GLY A 79 -0.34 -4.35 6.03
C GLY A 79 -1.10 -5.19 7.08
N GLY A 80 -0.58 -6.39 7.32
CA GLY A 80 -1.11 -7.53 8.09
C GLY A 80 -1.07 -8.81 7.22
N LEU A 81 -0.62 -9.98 7.68
CA LEU A 81 -1.37 -10.84 8.61
C LEU A 81 -0.50 -12.03 9.10
N GLU A 82 -0.12 -12.04 10.39
CA GLU A 82 0.15 -13.27 11.17
C GLU A 82 -0.89 -13.29 12.30
N ASN A 83 -1.64 -14.40 12.44
CA ASN A 83 -2.82 -14.54 13.32
C ASN A 83 -4.00 -13.57 13.06
N GLN A 84 -4.31 -13.33 11.78
CA GLN A 84 -5.60 -12.79 11.29
C GLN A 84 -5.96 -11.34 11.69
N ARG A 85 -4.98 -10.45 11.89
CA ARG A 85 -5.22 -9.00 12.06
C ARG A 85 -4.66 -8.13 10.93
N SER A 86 -5.50 -7.24 10.39
CA SER A 86 -5.14 -6.16 9.46
C SER A 86 -5.00 -4.83 10.19
N LEU A 87 -4.01 -4.02 9.80
CA LEU A 87 -3.85 -2.67 10.33
C LEU A 87 -4.46 -1.66 9.35
N CYS A 88 -5.50 -0.95 9.76
CA CYS A 88 -6.14 0.10 9.00
C CYS A 88 -5.70 1.47 9.53
N CYS A 89 -5.19 2.34 8.67
CA CYS A 89 -4.67 3.66 9.05
C CYS A 89 -5.19 4.78 8.14
N GLU A 90 -5.48 5.93 8.74
CA GLU A 90 -5.57 7.21 8.04
C GLU A 90 -4.16 7.70 7.68
N LYS A 91 -4.07 8.56 6.66
CA LYS A 91 -2.85 9.32 6.34
C LYS A 91 -3.03 10.78 6.75
N ALA A 92 -2.14 11.27 7.60
CA ALA A 92 -2.24 12.61 8.17
C ALA A 92 -2.21 13.67 7.06
N GLY A 93 -3.28 14.48 6.97
CA GLY A 93 -3.43 15.50 5.94
C GLY A 93 -3.92 14.99 4.57
N PHE A 94 -4.44 13.77 4.48
CA PHE A 94 -4.96 13.18 3.24
C PHE A 94 -6.34 12.54 3.42
N ASP A 95 -7.09 12.50 2.32
CA ASP A 95 -8.37 11.80 2.20
C ASP A 95 -8.31 10.73 1.11
N LEU A 96 -9.07 9.66 1.32
CA LEU A 96 -9.41 8.66 0.32
C LEU A 96 -10.53 9.20 -0.56
N VAL A 97 -10.31 9.18 -1.87
CA VAL A 97 -11.27 9.69 -2.86
C VAL A 97 -11.33 8.77 -4.08
N GLY A 98 -12.42 8.86 -4.83
CA GLY A 98 -12.59 8.10 -6.08
C GLY A 98 -12.40 6.60 -5.90
N CYS A 99 -12.96 6.04 -4.82
CA CYS A 99 -12.87 4.61 -4.55
C CYS A 99 -13.64 3.81 -5.60
N TYR A 100 -13.06 2.69 -6.06
CA TYR A 100 -13.66 1.83 -7.06
C TYR A 100 -13.23 0.37 -6.86
N ILE A 101 -14.07 -0.54 -7.36
CA ILE A 101 -13.78 -1.98 -7.41
C ILE A 101 -13.48 -2.35 -8.86
N PRO A 102 -12.23 -2.76 -9.20
CA PRO A 102 -11.92 -3.22 -10.54
C PRO A 102 -12.67 -4.52 -10.84
N ARG A 103 -13.02 -4.77 -12.11
CA ARG A 103 -13.70 -6.00 -12.56
C ARG A 103 -12.86 -7.29 -12.42
N ARG A 104 -11.65 -7.19 -11.89
CA ARG A 104 -10.73 -8.32 -11.76
C ARG A 104 -11.01 -9.06 -10.46
N LEU A 105 -11.22 -10.36 -10.59
CA LEU A 105 -11.33 -11.30 -9.48
C LEU A 105 -9.94 -11.84 -9.11
N PHE A 106 -9.71 -12.05 -7.82
CA PHE A 106 -8.51 -12.65 -7.25
C PHE A 106 -8.89 -13.91 -6.46
N SER A 107 -7.94 -14.78 -6.19
CA SER A 107 -8.18 -16.05 -5.48
C SER A 107 -7.14 -16.26 -4.39
N PHE A 108 -7.57 -16.62 -3.18
CA PHE A 108 -6.61 -17.09 -2.18
C PHE A 108 -6.06 -18.48 -2.54
N ARG A 109 -6.85 -19.36 -3.17
CA ARG A 109 -6.38 -20.67 -3.62
C ARG A 109 -5.26 -20.56 -4.66
N ASP A 110 -5.47 -19.75 -5.70
CA ASP A 110 -4.56 -19.64 -6.84
C ASP A 110 -3.47 -18.56 -6.63
N GLY A 111 -3.49 -17.90 -5.46
CA GLY A 111 -2.62 -16.78 -5.14
C GLY A 111 -2.99 -15.48 -5.87
N PHE A 112 -2.33 -14.39 -5.48
CA PHE A 112 -2.59 -13.08 -6.06
C PHE A 112 -1.36 -12.17 -5.98
N ASN A 113 -1.29 -11.22 -6.91
CA ASN A 113 -0.27 -10.17 -6.90
C ASN A 113 -0.91 -8.85 -7.36
N ILE A 114 -1.26 -8.02 -6.39
CA ILE A 114 -1.92 -6.73 -6.59
C ILE A 114 -0.86 -5.66 -6.33
N GLN A 115 -0.37 -5.03 -7.40
CA GLN A 115 0.59 -3.94 -7.31
C GLN A 115 -0.02 -2.67 -7.90
N ARG A 116 0.09 -1.57 -7.18
CA ARG A 116 -0.43 -0.26 -7.57
C ARG A 116 0.63 0.81 -7.35
N THR A 117 0.52 1.90 -8.11
CA THR A 117 1.42 3.04 -8.01
C THR A 117 0.71 4.30 -7.51
N ARG A 118 -0.62 4.36 -7.63
CA ARG A 118 -1.41 5.57 -7.37
C ARG A 118 -2.60 5.36 -6.45
N THR A 119 -2.90 4.10 -6.10
CA THR A 119 -4.07 3.73 -5.31
C THR A 119 -3.65 2.87 -4.14
N VAL A 120 -4.38 3.00 -3.04
CA VAL A 120 -4.24 2.19 -1.84
C VAL A 120 -5.37 1.18 -1.74
N LEU A 121 -5.14 0.09 -1.01
CA LEU A 121 -6.16 -0.90 -0.73
C LEU A 121 -7.02 -0.46 0.45
N ARG A 122 -8.34 -0.46 0.27
CA ARG A 122 -9.30 -0.09 1.31
C ARG A 122 -10.01 -1.32 1.88
N SER A 123 -10.41 -2.25 1.02
CA SER A 123 -11.08 -3.47 1.45
C SER A 123 -10.80 -4.65 0.52
N ILE A 124 -10.89 -5.86 1.09
CA ILE A 124 -11.03 -7.13 0.37
C ILE A 124 -12.44 -7.63 0.66
N VAL A 125 -13.21 -7.88 -0.39
CA VAL A 125 -14.59 -8.35 -0.30
C VAL A 125 -14.68 -9.74 -0.90
N SER A 126 -15.15 -10.70 -0.09
CA SER A 126 -15.42 -12.06 -0.56
C SER A 126 -16.40 -12.04 -1.74
N ASN A 127 -16.06 -12.76 -2.81
CA ASN A 127 -16.87 -12.84 -4.02
C ASN A 127 -16.72 -14.24 -4.64
N PRO A 128 -17.24 -15.27 -3.95
CA PRO A 128 -17.04 -16.67 -4.30
C PRO A 128 -17.67 -17.02 -5.65
N THR A 129 -17.03 -17.92 -6.39
CA THR A 129 -17.55 -18.50 -7.63
C THR A 129 -17.84 -19.98 -7.44
N GLN A 130 -18.61 -20.59 -8.35
CA GLN A 130 -18.92 -22.03 -8.28
C GLN A 130 -17.67 -22.93 -8.27
N ASN A 131 -16.57 -22.48 -8.87
CA ASN A 131 -15.33 -23.27 -8.98
C ASN A 131 -14.29 -22.90 -7.92
N ASP A 132 -14.48 -21.79 -7.19
CA ASP A 132 -13.53 -21.29 -6.21
C ASP A 132 -14.23 -20.38 -5.18
N GLU A 133 -14.45 -20.92 -3.99
CA GLU A 133 -15.07 -20.22 -2.86
C GLU A 133 -14.13 -19.19 -2.21
N THR A 134 -12.84 -19.24 -2.55
CA THR A 134 -11.82 -18.34 -1.98
C THR A 134 -11.58 -17.10 -2.85
N THR A 135 -12.45 -16.87 -3.82
CA THR A 135 -12.36 -15.71 -4.71
C THR A 135 -12.84 -14.43 -4.05
N PHE A 136 -12.21 -13.32 -4.42
CA PHE A 136 -12.48 -12.00 -3.83
C PHE A 136 -12.20 -10.87 -4.82
N VAL A 137 -12.78 -9.72 -4.52
CA VAL A 137 -12.48 -8.45 -5.19
C VAL A 137 -11.87 -7.47 -4.19
N VAL A 138 -11.21 -6.43 -4.71
CA VAL A 138 -10.58 -5.39 -3.87
C VAL A 138 -11.19 -4.04 -4.15
N GLU A 139 -11.39 -3.23 -3.11
CA GLU A 139 -11.68 -1.82 -3.27
C GLU A 139 -10.40 -1.01 -3.21
N LEU A 140 -10.20 -0.15 -4.20
CA LEU A 140 -9.04 0.72 -4.34
C LEU A 140 -9.48 2.17 -4.26
N CYS A 141 -8.70 3.00 -3.57
CA CYS A 141 -8.96 4.43 -3.47
C CYS A 141 -7.73 5.24 -3.87
N PHE A 142 -7.93 6.45 -4.37
CA PHE A 142 -6.86 7.42 -4.54
C PHE A 142 -6.63 8.18 -3.23
N LEU A 143 -5.38 8.53 -2.95
CA LEU A 143 -5.01 9.37 -1.82
C LEU A 143 -4.87 10.82 -2.30
N ARG A 144 -5.68 11.74 -1.74
CA ARG A 144 -5.67 13.17 -2.09
C ARG A 144 -5.31 14.02 -0.87
N ARG A 145 -4.38 14.96 -1.02
CA ARG A 145 -4.02 15.90 0.05
C ARG A 145 -5.21 16.81 0.39
N ARG A 146 -5.48 17.02 1.68
CA ARG A 146 -6.45 18.00 2.17
C ARG A 146 -5.96 19.41 1.83
N LEU A 147 -6.83 20.24 1.28
CA LEU A 147 -6.50 21.64 0.92
C LEU A 147 -6.80 22.65 2.04
N TYR A 148 -7.02 22.20 3.28
CA TYR A 148 -7.60 23.04 4.35
C TYR A 148 -6.62 23.85 5.22
N ASP A 149 -5.32 23.94 4.89
CA ASP A 149 -4.34 24.69 5.69
C ASP A 149 -3.85 26.02 5.05
N PHE A 150 -4.53 26.54 4.01
CA PHE A 150 -4.14 27.79 3.33
C PHE A 150 -5.10 28.97 3.54
N TYR A 151 -5.90 28.98 4.61
CA TYR A 151 -6.50 30.23 5.09
C TYR A 151 -5.75 30.69 6.34
N PRO A 152 -4.98 31.81 6.27
CA PRO A 152 -4.46 32.41 7.49
C PRO A 152 -5.63 32.78 8.39
N LYS A 153 -5.63 32.27 9.62
CA LYS A 153 -6.54 32.68 10.70
C LYS A 153 -6.20 34.09 11.17
N TYR A 154 -6.37 35.09 10.31
CA TYR A 154 -6.35 36.50 10.69
C TYR A 154 -7.47 37.21 9.91
N LEU A 155 -8.66 37.17 10.50
CA LEU A 155 -9.71 38.17 10.37
C LEU A 155 -9.92 38.76 11.76
#